data_AF-A0A920UYY8-F1
#
_entry.id   AF-A0A920UYY8-F1
#
_cell.length_a   1.000
_cell.length_b   1.000
_cell.length_c   1.000
_cell.angle_alpha   90.00
_cell.angle_beta   90.00
_cell.angle_gamma   90.00
#
_symmetry.space_group_name_H-M   'P 1'
#
loop_
_entity.id
_entity.type
_entity.pdbx_description
1 polymer ?
#
loop_
_entity_poly.entity_id
_entity_poly.type
_entity_poly.pdbx_seq_one_letter_code
_entity_poly.pdbx_strand_id
1 'polypeptide(L)'
;MVAELAVVMLSGRFGLDAIPRPVGRGVDYSNTRELGLVLYTDYVYAFEIAALILLVAIIAAISLTFRRRGGTNVQVIADQLQVTKADRLRIVKMTSERTDGGKARDSPIPLSRAEWHSVRVERGRDFS
;
A
#
# COMPACT_ATOMS: atom_id res chain seq x y z
N MET A 1 -33.05 -17.57 -31.69
CA MET A 1 -32.96 -16.31 -30.93
C MET A 1 -34.07 -15.32 -31.26
N VAL A 2 -34.02 -14.51 -32.33
CA VAL A 2 -35.09 -13.49 -32.59
C VAL A 2 -36.46 -14.12 -32.85
N ALA A 3 -36.52 -15.22 -33.61
CA ALA A 3 -37.77 -15.93 -33.88
C ALA A 3 -38.38 -16.56 -32.62
N GLU A 4 -37.56 -17.13 -31.73
CA GLU A 4 -38.04 -17.66 -30.44
C GLU A 4 -38.61 -16.55 -29.56
N LEU A 5 -37.94 -15.39 -29.52
CA LEU A 5 -38.40 -14.26 -28.72
C LEU A 5 -39.71 -13.69 -29.26
N ALA A 6 -39.90 -13.68 -30.59
CA ALA A 6 -41.14 -13.28 -31.23
C ALA A 6 -42.31 -14.24 -30.93
N VAL A 7 -42.07 -15.55 -30.98
CA VAL A 7 -43.08 -16.56 -30.62
C VAL A 7 -43.47 -16.44 -29.14
N VAL A 8 -42.50 -16.20 -28.26
CA VAL A 8 -42.74 -16.02 -26.82
C VAL A 8 -43.56 -14.75 -26.53
N MET A 9 -43.27 -13.63 -27.19
CA MET A 9 -44.04 -12.38 -27.06
C MET A 9 -45.47 -12.50 -27.61
N LEU A 10 -45.66 -13.20 -28.73
CA LEU A 10 -46.97 -13.39 -29.35
C LEU A 10 -47.83 -14.46 -28.64
N SER A 11 -47.21 -15.35 -27.86
CA SER A 11 -47.88 -16.48 -27.18
C SER A 11 -48.87 -16.09 -26.07
N GLY A 12 -49.10 -14.79 -25.82
CA GLY A 12 -50.06 -14.30 -24.82
C GLY A 12 -49.63 -14.49 -23.36
N ARG A 13 -48.51 -15.17 -23.10
CA ARG A 13 -47.98 -15.46 -21.76
C ARG A 13 -47.49 -14.22 -20.99
N PHE A 14 -47.24 -13.13 -21.71
CA PHE A 14 -46.88 -11.82 -21.16
C PHE A 14 -48.01 -10.78 -21.33
N GLY A 15 -49.24 -11.22 -21.62
CA GLY A 15 -50.39 -10.34 -21.64
C GLY A 15 -50.55 -9.68 -20.28
N LEU A 16 -50.83 -8.37 -20.26
CA LEU A 16 -51.04 -7.59 -19.03
C LEU A 16 -52.20 -8.14 -18.16
N ASP A 17 -53.05 -8.99 -18.74
CA ASP A 17 -54.14 -9.70 -18.07
C ASP A 17 -53.70 -11.01 -17.40
N ALA A 18 -52.60 -11.61 -17.85
CA ALA A 18 -52.04 -12.86 -17.31
C ALA A 18 -51.06 -12.62 -16.14
N ILE A 19 -50.65 -11.37 -15.92
CA ILE A 19 -49.83 -10.96 -14.79
C ILE A 19 -50.76 -10.33 -13.75
N PRO A 20 -51.03 -11.01 -12.61
CA PRO A 20 -51.79 -10.40 -11.53
C PRO A 20 -51.12 -9.08 -11.18
N ARG A 21 -51.84 -7.96 -11.34
CA ARG A 21 -51.33 -6.67 -10.86
C ARG A 21 -51.03 -6.85 -9.38
N PRO A 22 -49.79 -6.57 -8.92
CA PRO A 22 -49.52 -6.60 -7.50
C PRO A 22 -50.54 -5.68 -6.85
N VAL A 23 -51.31 -6.25 -5.92
CA VAL A 23 -52.29 -5.49 -5.14
C VAL A 23 -51.55 -4.29 -4.57
N GLY A 24 -51.93 -3.10 -5.04
CA GLY A 24 -51.34 -1.85 -4.59
C GLY A 24 -51.58 -1.75 -3.11
N ARG A 25 -50.54 -2.01 -2.31
CA ARG A 25 -50.63 -1.80 -0.87
C ARG A 25 -50.72 -0.29 -0.64
N GLY A 26 -51.57 0.11 0.31
CA GLY A 26 -51.87 1.53 0.56
C GLY A 26 -50.62 2.35 0.86
N VAL A 27 -50.74 3.68 0.81
CA VAL A 27 -49.61 4.62 1.05
C VAL A 27 -48.95 4.38 2.42
N ASP A 28 -49.71 3.87 3.39
CA ASP A 28 -49.22 3.54 4.74
C ASP A 28 -48.44 2.21 4.82
N TYR A 29 -48.37 1.45 3.73
CA TYR A 29 -47.68 0.17 3.70
C TYR A 29 -46.19 0.34 3.44
N SER A 30 -45.37 -0.04 4.41
CA SER A 30 -43.92 0.06 4.31
C SER A 30 -43.27 -1.30 4.11
N ASN A 31 -42.71 -1.53 2.92
CA ASN A 31 -41.92 -2.73 2.63
C ASN A 31 -40.74 -2.91 3.58
N THR A 32 -40.09 -1.81 3.96
CA THR A 32 -38.93 -1.85 4.88
C THR A 32 -39.34 -2.32 6.26
N ARG A 33 -40.53 -1.92 6.74
CA ARG A 33 -41.07 -2.39 8.02
C ARG A 33 -41.32 -3.88 8.00
N GLU A 34 -41.88 -4.38 6.92
CA GLU A 34 -42.33 -5.78 6.78
C GLU A 34 -41.15 -6.71 6.59
N LEU A 35 -40.16 -6.30 5.78
CA LEU A 35 -38.88 -6.99 5.69
C LEU A 35 -38.15 -6.97 7.04
N GLY A 36 -38.19 -5.85 7.76
CA GLY A 36 -37.63 -5.75 9.10
C GLY A 36 -38.29 -6.72 10.08
N LEU A 37 -39.62 -6.81 10.08
CA LEU A 37 -40.36 -7.75 10.93
C LEU A 37 -39.87 -9.18 10.68
N VAL A 38 -39.94 -9.66 9.44
CA VAL A 38 -39.54 -11.03 9.08
C VAL A 38 -38.06 -11.28 9.40
N LEU A 39 -37.18 -10.30 9.15
CA LEU A 39 -35.74 -10.43 9.41
C LEU A 39 -35.42 -10.56 10.91
N TYR A 40 -36.11 -9.82 11.76
CA TYR A 40 -35.85 -9.79 13.21
C TYR A 40 -36.71 -10.77 14.03
N THR A 41 -37.79 -11.31 13.48
CA THR A 41 -38.61 -12.32 14.16
C THR A 41 -38.30 -13.73 13.67
N ASP A 42 -38.36 -13.97 12.38
CA ASP A 42 -38.37 -15.33 11.81
C ASP A 42 -36.96 -15.77 11.39
N TYR A 43 -36.12 -14.83 10.94
CA TYR A 43 -34.80 -15.11 10.36
C TYR A 43 -33.63 -14.54 11.17
N VAL A 44 -33.83 -14.30 12.48
CA VAL A 44 -32.80 -13.72 13.35
C VAL A 44 -31.47 -14.48 13.29
N TYR A 45 -31.51 -15.81 13.27
CA TYR A 45 -30.30 -16.65 13.22
C TYR A 45 -29.54 -16.51 11.89
N ALA A 46 -30.25 -16.43 10.76
CA ALA A 46 -29.61 -16.20 9.46
C ALA A 46 -28.98 -14.80 9.38
N PHE A 47 -29.64 -13.80 9.98
CA PHE A 47 -29.10 -12.44 10.10
C PHE A 47 -27.83 -12.38 10.95
N GLU A 48 -27.79 -13.11 12.08
CA GLU A 48 -26.59 -13.20 12.92
C GLU A 48 -25.41 -13.85 12.19
N ILE A 49 -25.65 -14.94 11.45
CA ILE A 49 -24.60 -15.56 10.63
C ILE A 49 -24.09 -14.58 9.58
N ALA A 50 -24.98 -13.83 8.92
CA ALA A 50 -24.56 -12.81 7.96
C ALA A 50 -23.69 -11.72 8.61
N ALA A 51 -24.01 -11.30 9.84
CA ALA A 51 -23.20 -10.35 10.60
C ALA A 51 -21.80 -10.90 10.92
N LEU A 52 -21.69 -12.18 11.31
CA LEU A 52 -20.41 -12.84 11.54
C LEU A 52 -19.59 -12.99 10.25
N ILE A 53 -20.23 -13.33 9.14
CA ILE A 53 -19.58 -13.38 7.82
C ILE A 53 -19.03 -12.01 7.45
N LEU A 54 -19.81 -10.94 7.66
CA LEU A 54 -19.38 -9.58 7.40
C LEU A 54 -18.17 -9.18 8.27
N LEU A 55 -18.20 -9.55 9.55
CA LEU A 55 -17.09 -9.31 10.47
C LEU A 55 -15.81 -9.99 10.00
N VAL A 56 -15.89 -11.29 9.67
CA VAL A 56 -14.75 -12.05 9.15
C VAL A 56 -14.25 -11.46 7.83
N ALA A 57 -15.16 -11.03 6.95
CA ALA A 57 -14.80 -10.42 5.67
C ALA A 57 -13.97 -9.13 5.85
N ILE A 58 -14.31 -8.29 6.82
CA ILE A 58 -13.54 -7.07 7.14
C ILE A 58 -12.13 -7.44 7.62
N ILE A 59 -12.02 -8.39 8.54
CA ILE A 59 -10.72 -8.87 9.06
C ILE A 59 -9.89 -9.46 7.92
N ALA A 60 -10.51 -10.29 7.07
CA ALA A 60 -9.86 -10.91 5.92
C ALA A 60 -9.35 -9.86 4.93
N ALA A 61 -10.15 -8.85 4.58
CA ALA A 61 -9.75 -7.77 3.68
C ALA A 61 -8.56 -6.96 4.20
N ILE A 62 -8.55 -6.61 5.49
CA ILE A 62 -7.43 -5.92 6.12
C ILE A 62 -6.19 -6.82 6.11
N SER A 63 -6.32 -8.07 6.58
CA SER A 63 -5.20 -9.00 6.65
C SER A 63 -4.56 -9.29 5.29
N LEU A 64 -5.38 -9.36 4.23
CA LEU A 64 -4.92 -9.59 2.86
C LEU A 64 -4.09 -8.43 2.31
N THR A 65 -4.46 -7.20 2.66
CA THR A 65 -3.76 -6.00 2.18
C THR A 65 -2.64 -5.55 3.12
N PHE A 66 -2.63 -6.02 4.37
CA PHE A 66 -1.61 -5.71 5.37
C PHE A 66 -0.29 -6.44 5.08
N ARG A 67 0.43 -5.97 4.05
CA ARG A 67 1.74 -6.49 3.67
C ARG A 67 2.84 -5.76 4.44
N ARG A 68 3.61 -6.49 5.25
CA ARG A 68 4.88 -5.95 5.79
C ARG A 68 5.87 -5.78 4.63
N ARG A 69 6.40 -4.57 4.46
CA ARG A 69 7.44 -4.28 3.48
C ARG A 69 8.78 -4.77 4.03
N GLY A 70 9.44 -5.69 3.33
CA GLY A 70 10.84 -6.03 3.60
C GLY A 70 11.74 -4.81 3.36
N GLY A 71 12.72 -4.59 4.24
CA GLY A 71 13.61 -3.42 4.22
C GLY A 71 13.31 -2.36 5.27
N THR A 72 12.25 -2.53 6.07
CA THR A 72 12.04 -1.69 7.26
C THR A 72 12.90 -2.23 8.39
N ASN A 73 13.88 -1.44 8.84
CA ASN A 73 14.67 -1.76 10.03
C ASN A 73 13.75 -1.70 11.26
N VAL A 74 13.33 -2.86 11.75
CA VAL A 74 12.56 -2.95 12.99
C VAL A 74 13.53 -2.77 14.15
N GLN A 75 13.37 -1.70 14.90
CA GLN A 75 14.17 -1.45 16.09
C GLN A 75 13.65 -2.29 17.25
N VAL A 76 14.50 -3.13 17.82
CA VAL A 76 14.23 -3.79 19.10
C VAL A 76 14.67 -2.81 20.19
N ILE A 77 13.71 -2.20 20.88
CA ILE A 77 13.97 -1.18 21.91
C ILE A 77 14.77 -1.76 23.08
N ALA A 78 14.49 -3.02 23.46
CA ALA A 78 15.23 -3.71 24.51
C ALA A 78 16.73 -3.75 24.22
N ASP A 79 17.09 -4.14 22.99
CA ASP A 79 18.48 -4.21 22.53
C ASP A 79 19.13 -2.82 22.52
N GLN A 80 18.37 -1.76 22.26
CA GLN A 80 18.90 -0.39 22.26
C GLN A 80 19.13 0.16 23.67
N LEU A 81 18.30 -0.23 24.64
CA LEU A 81 18.43 0.19 26.04
C LEU A 81 19.57 -0.53 26.77
N GLN A 82 19.92 -1.74 26.34
CA GLN A 82 21.01 -2.54 26.93
C GLN A 82 22.42 -2.10 26.49
N VAL A 83 22.54 -1.21 25.49
CA VAL A 83 23.84 -0.81 24.96
C VAL A 83 24.61 0.07 25.96
N THR A 84 25.86 -0.28 26.24
CA THR A 84 26.74 0.46 27.15
C THR A 84 27.70 1.38 26.39
N LYS A 85 28.33 2.33 27.09
CA LYS A 85 29.33 3.25 26.48
C LYS A 85 30.51 2.51 25.84
N ALA A 86 30.86 1.33 26.35
CA ALA A 86 31.93 0.50 25.82
C ALA A 86 31.64 -0.01 24.40
N ASP A 87 30.37 -0.22 24.05
CA ASP A 87 29.94 -0.77 22.76
C ASP A 87 29.91 0.29 21.63
N ARG A 88 29.95 1.57 21.99
CA ARG A 88 29.77 2.70 21.06
C ARG A 88 31.05 3.50 20.79
N LEU A 89 32.05 3.40 21.66
CA LEU A 89 33.23 4.26 21.63
C LEU A 89 34.49 3.44 21.42
N ARG A 90 35.19 3.67 20.30
CA ARG A 90 36.53 3.15 20.06
C ARG A 90 37.54 4.30 20.12
N ILE A 91 38.39 4.29 21.14
CA ILE A 91 39.48 5.26 21.27
C ILE A 91 40.59 4.85 20.29
N VAL A 92 40.69 5.57 19.18
CA VAL A 92 41.79 5.40 18.21
C VAL A 92 42.86 6.44 18.51
N LYS A 93 44.02 5.99 19.00
CA LYS A 93 45.19 6.86 19.19
C LYS A 93 45.85 7.07 17.82
N MET A 94 45.77 8.27 17.29
CA MET A 94 46.46 8.64 16.05
C MET A 94 47.77 9.36 16.37
N THR A 95 48.80 9.07 15.58
CA THR A 95 50.06 9.82 15.60
C THR A 95 49.75 11.24 15.16
N SER A 96 50.09 12.23 15.98
CA SER A 96 50.01 13.62 15.57
C SER A 96 50.89 13.80 14.35
N GLU A 97 50.30 14.21 13.23
CA GLU A 97 51.08 14.69 12.10
C GLU A 97 51.94 15.84 12.63
N ARG A 98 53.25 15.60 12.71
CA ARG A 98 54.18 16.68 12.97
C ARG A 98 54.05 17.56 11.74
N THR A 99 53.50 18.76 11.93
CA THR A 99 53.58 19.80 10.93
C THR A 99 55.06 20.14 10.80
N ASP A 100 55.74 19.41 9.94
CA ASP A 100 57.07 19.73 9.46
C ASP A 100 56.91 21.04 8.69
N GLY A 101 57.17 22.14 9.38
CA GLY A 101 57.21 23.45 8.79
C GLY A 101 58.18 23.44 7.61
N GLY A 102 57.63 23.67 6.42
CA GLY A 102 58.36 24.19 5.27
C GLY A 102 59.30 23.19 4.58
N LYS A 103 58.78 22.51 3.57
CA LYS A 103 59.33 22.56 2.19
C LYS A 103 58.43 21.76 1.24
N ALA A 104 58.31 22.27 0.01
CA ALA A 104 57.69 21.64 -1.15
C ALA A 104 56.14 21.69 -1.26
N ARG A 105 55.60 22.90 -1.42
CA ARG A 105 54.45 23.15 -2.31
C ARG A 105 54.60 24.35 -3.23
N ASP A 106 55.84 24.80 -3.47
CA ASP A 106 56.18 25.60 -4.66
C ASP A 106 56.34 24.66 -5.85
N SER A 107 55.24 24.05 -6.27
CA SER A 107 55.06 23.78 -7.68
C SER A 107 54.22 24.95 -8.19
N PRO A 108 54.72 25.77 -9.14
CA PRO A 108 53.91 26.82 -9.70
C PRO A 108 52.58 26.23 -10.16
N ILE A 109 51.48 26.72 -9.56
CA ILE A 109 50.15 26.50 -10.14
C ILE A 109 50.27 27.07 -11.56
N PRO A 110 49.93 26.30 -12.63
CA PRO A 110 50.07 26.80 -13.99
C PRO A 110 49.17 28.03 -14.15
N LEU A 111 49.79 29.22 -14.22
CA LEU A 111 49.09 30.51 -14.38
C LEU A 111 48.64 30.75 -15.83
N SER A 112 48.80 29.77 -16.72
CA SER A 112 48.33 29.84 -18.11
C SER A 112 47.03 29.06 -18.28
N ARG A 113 45.97 29.75 -18.74
CA ARG A 113 44.68 29.14 -19.12
C ARG A 113 44.82 27.99 -20.12
N ALA A 114 45.91 27.96 -20.90
CA ALA A 114 46.18 26.92 -21.89
C ALA A 114 46.60 25.57 -21.26
N GLU A 115 47.21 25.57 -20.08
CA GLU A 115 47.75 24.36 -19.45
C GLU A 115 46.70 23.57 -18.65
N TRP A 116 45.55 24.18 -18.32
CA TRP A 116 44.44 23.48 -17.66
C TRP A 116 43.78 22.42 -18.55
N HIS A 117 43.89 22.56 -19.86
CA HIS A 117 43.28 21.63 -20.81
C HIS A 117 44.13 20.36 -21.01
N SER A 118 45.46 20.45 -20.95
CA SER A 118 46.35 19.29 -21.08
C SER A 118 46.28 18.38 -19.85
N VAL A 119 46.29 18.94 -18.64
CA VAL A 119 46.23 18.15 -17.38
C VAL A 119 44.92 17.36 -17.24
N ARG A 120 43.80 17.88 -17.77
CA ARG A 120 42.50 17.19 -17.72
C ARG A 120 42.46 15.95 -18.63
N VAL A 121 43.17 15.98 -19.76
CA VAL A 121 43.15 14.90 -20.76
C VAL A 121 43.95 13.69 -20.31
N GLU A 122 45.01 13.88 -19.53
CA GLU A 122 45.88 12.79 -19.10
C GLU A 122 45.25 11.95 -17.98
N ARG A 123 44.57 12.60 -17.04
CA ARG A 123 43.94 11.91 -15.89
C ARG A 123 42.73 11.04 -16.27
N GLY A 124 42.19 11.19 -17.48
CA GLY A 124 41.10 10.38 -18.00
C GLY A 124 41.52 9.07 -18.68
N ARG A 125 42.83 8.82 -18.87
CA ARG A 125 43.35 7.61 -19.53
C ARG A 125 43.85 6.51 -18.58
N ASP A 126 44.02 6.82 -17.29
CA ASP A 126 44.52 5.86 -16.28
C ASP A 126 43.39 5.13 -15.51
N PHE A 127 42.13 5.37 -15.84
CA PHE A 127 40.97 4.66 -15.26
C PHE A 127 40.34 3.71 -16.31
N SER A 128 41.15 2.81 -16.87
CA SER A 128 40.70 1.64 -17.63
C SER A 128 41.42 0.40 -17.13
#